data_AF-A0A0V1NCS8-F1
#
_entry.id   AF-A0A0V1NCS8-F1
#
_cell.length_a   1.000
_cell.length_b   1.000
_cell.length_c   1.000
_cell.angle_alpha   90.00
_cell.angle_beta   90.00
_cell.angle_gamma   90.00
#
_symmetry.space_group_name_H-M   'P 1'
#
loop_
_entity.id
_entity.type
_entity.pdbx_description
1 polymer ?
#
loop_
_entity_poly.entity_id
_entity_poly.type
_entity_poly.pdbx_seq_one_letter_code
_entity_poly.pdbx_strand_id
1 'polypeptide(L)' 'MLGFVCAGVSLNDHLETGPNLQADLVSILLRFRQYRIAVQADIEKMYLQVGLQAEDRDTCSFLWRDCRSDAPPRRYRLT' A
#
# COMPACT_ATOMS: atom_id res chain seq x y z
N MET A 1 11.72 -1.48 1.23
CA MET A 1 10.49 -0.85 1.77
C MET A 1 10.77 -0.60 3.24
N LEU A 2 11.14 0.64 3.60
CA LEU A 2 11.57 1.00 4.96
C LEU A 2 10.33 1.10 5.86
N GLY A 3 9.91 -0.03 6.44
CA GLY A 3 9.01 -0.04 7.58
C GLY A 3 9.75 0.53 8.79
N PHE A 4 9.14 1.51 9.47
CA PHE A 4 9.73 2.06 10.69
C PHE A 4 9.73 0.96 11.77
N VAL A 5 10.91 0.58 12.25
CA VAL A 5 11.08 -0.45 13.29
C VAL A 5 11.25 0.26 14.63
N CYS A 6 10.33 0.04 15.57
CA CYS A 6 10.44 0.52 16.94
C CYS A 6 10.69 -0.68 17.86
N ALA A 7 11.75 -0.63 18.67
CA ALA A 7 12.12 -1.71 19.58
C ALA A 7 12.29 -3.10 18.92
N GLY A 8 12.62 -3.15 17.63
CA GLY A 8 12.83 -4.40 16.88
C GLY A 8 11.58 -4.99 16.23
N VAL A 9 10.40 -4.36 16.39
CA VAL A 9 9.15 -4.78 15.75
C VAL A 9 8.64 -3.74 14.77
N SER A 10 8.05 -4.19 13.67
CA SER A 10 7.40 -3.36 12.67
C SER A 10 5.89 -3.52 12.74
N LEU A 11 5.17 -2.54 12.20
CA LEU A 11 3.70 -2.63 12.08
C LEU A 11 3.27 -3.90 11.33
N ASN A 12 4.00 -4.28 10.29
CA ASN A 12 3.68 -5.46 9.47
C ASN A 12 3.75 -6.77 10.27
N ASP A 13 4.53 -6.82 11.35
CA ASP A 13 4.67 -8.01 12.19
C ASP A 13 3.44 -8.22 13.10
N HIS A 14 2.62 -7.19 13.27
CA HIS A 14 1.40 -7.20 14.10
C HIS A 14 0.11 -7.20 13.29
N LEU A 15 0.20 -7.15 11.95
CA LEU A 15 -0.97 -7.23 11.07
C LEU A 15 -1.27 -8.68 10.73
N GLU A 16 -2.49 -9.14 10.99
CA GLU A 16 -2.95 -10.45 10.54
C GLU A 16 -3.02 -10.48 9.01
N THR A 17 -2.40 -11.50 8.41
CA THR A 17 -2.41 -11.66 6.96
C THR A 17 -3.76 -12.23 6.54
N GLY A 18 -4.56 -11.43 5.85
CA GLY A 18 -5.82 -11.89 5.24
C GLY A 18 -5.61 -12.92 4.12
N PRO A 19 -6.71 -13.52 3.62
CA PRO A 19 -6.65 -14.44 2.49
C PRO A 19 -6.05 -13.75 1.24
N ASN A 20 -5.36 -14.51 0.39
CA ASN A 20 -4.83 -13.97 -0.86
C ASN A 20 -5.98 -13.62 -1.82
N LEU A 21 -6.21 -12.33 -2.01
CA LEU A 21 -7.23 -11.79 -2.92
C LEU A 21 -6.69 -11.55 -4.34
N GLN A 22 -5.40 -11.80 -4.59
CA GLN A 22 -4.79 -11.58 -5.89
C GLN A 22 -5.23 -12.68 -6.87
N ALA A 23 -5.71 -12.27 -8.03
CA ALA A 23 -6.03 -13.19 -9.10
C ALA A 23 -4.74 -13.81 -9.67
N ASP A 24 -4.83 -15.08 -10.07
CA ASP A 24 -3.71 -15.81 -10.66
C ASP A 24 -3.21 -15.13 -11.94
N LEU A 25 -1.94 -14.72 -11.93
CA LEU A 25 -1.31 -14.00 -13.03
C LEU A 25 -1.30 -14.82 -14.32
N VAL A 26 -1.09 -16.14 -14.22
CA VAL A 26 -1.08 -17.02 -15.40
C VAL A 26 -2.45 -17.02 -16.06
N SER A 27 -3.51 -17.17 -15.27
CA SER A 27 -4.89 -17.11 -15.73
C SER A 27 -5.25 -15.76 -16.37
N ILE A 28 -4.75 -14.65 -15.81
CA ILE A 28 -4.94 -13.31 -16.39
C ILE A 28 -4.28 -13.22 -17.76
N LEU A 29 -3.01 -13.63 -17.87
CA LEU A 29 -2.23 -13.56 -19.11
C LEU A 29 -2.83 -14.44 -20.22
N LEU A 30 -3.35 -15.62 -19.86
CA LEU A 30 -4.04 -16.50 -20.80
C LEU A 30 -5.31 -15.86 -21.34
N ARG A 31 -6.17 -15.28 -20.49
CA ARG A 31 -7.39 -14.57 -20.92
C ARG A 31 -7.07 -13.32 -21.76
N PHE A 32 -6.02 -12.59 -21.41
CA PHE A 32 -5.57 -11.42 -22.16
C PHE A 32 -5.15 -11.77 -23.59
N ARG A 33 -4.60 -12.98 -23.80
CA ARG A 33 -4.20 -13.50 -25.12
C ARG A 33 -5.34 -14.15 -25.92
N GLN A 34 -6.47 -14.46 -25.30
CA GLN A 34 -7.59 -15.14 -25.96
C GLN A 34 -8.39 -14.21 -26.89
N TYR A 35 -8.36 -12.90 -26.65
CA TYR A 35 -9.16 -11.94 -27.40
C TYR A 35 -8.30 -11.05 -28.30
N ARG A 36 -8.88 -10.61 -29.42
CA ARG A 36 -8.20 -9.76 -30.41
C ARG A 36 -7.90 -8.34 -29.90
N ILE A 37 -8.66 -7.88 -28.91
CA ILE A 37 -8.57 -6.53 -28.35
C ILE A 37 -8.43 -6.68 -26.85
N ALA A 38 -7.43 -5.99 -26.28
CA ALA A 38 -7.17 -5.99 -24.86
C ALA A 38 -7.13 -4.54 -24.35
N VAL A 39 -7.67 -4.31 -23.15
CA VAL A 39 -7.71 -3.00 -22.50
C VAL A 39 -6.87 -3.07 -21.24
N GLN A 40 -6.02 -2.07 -21.05
CA GLN A 40 -5.20 -1.90 -19.87
C GLN A 40 -5.44 -0.50 -19.30
N ALA A 41 -5.50 -0.41 -17.98
CA ALA A 41 -5.56 0.85 -17.25
C ALA A 41 -4.43 0.88 -16.22
N ASP A 42 -3.96 2.08 -15.90
CA ASP A 42 -3.03 2.28 -14.81
C ASP A 42 -3.78 2.24 -13.47
N ILE A 43 -3.26 1.46 -12.53
CA ILE A 43 -3.80 1.28 -11.18
C ILE A 43 -2.85 1.79 -10.10
N GLU A 44 -1.84 2.60 -10.46
CA GLU A 44 -0.81 3.14 -9.55
C GLU A 44 -1.40 3.74 -8.27
N LYS A 45 -2.58 4.37 -8.35
CA LYS A 45 -3.24 5.03 -7.23
C LYS A 45 -4.46 4.28 -6.67
N MET A 46 -4.68 3.03 -7.07
CA MET A 46 -5.86 2.25 -6.64
C MET A 46 -5.90 2.10 -5.12
N TYR A 47 -4.76 1.84 -4.47
CA TYR A 47 -4.68 1.70 -3.02
C TYR A 47 -5.01 2.99 -2.25
N LEU A 48 -4.87 4.16 -2.88
CA LEU A 48 -5.24 5.44 -2.27
C LEU A 48 -6.74 5.75 -2.39
N GLN A 49 -7.48 5.00 -3.21
CA GLN A 49 -8.92 5.14 -3.36
C GLN A 49 -9.72 4.23 -2.42
N VAL A 50 -9.05 3.32 -1.72
CA VAL A 50 -9.69 2.48 -0.70
C VAL A 50 -9.82 3.28 0.58
N GLY A 51 -11.04 3.53 1.02
CA GLY A 51 -11.31 4.26 2.25
C GLY A 51 -10.84 3.47 3.48
N LEU A 52 -10.10 4.15 4.37
CA LEU A 52 -9.72 3.60 5.66
C LEU A 52 -10.80 3.85 6.70
N GLN A 53 -11.11 2.83 7.51
CA GLN A 53 -11.97 3.00 8.69
C GLN A 53 -11.36 4.04 9.62
N ALA A 54 -12.19 4.88 10.25
CA ALA A 54 -11.72 6.00 11.05
C ALA A 54 -10.77 5.57 12.19
N GLU A 55 -10.98 4.37 12.73
CA GLU A 55 -10.21 3.74 13.80
C GLU A 55 -8.79 3.33 13.35
N ASP A 56 -8.62 2.92 12.09
CA ASP A 56 -7.35 2.40 11.55
C ASP A 56 -6.48 3.46 10.88
N ARG A 57 -6.99 4.69 10.70
CA ARG A 57 -6.27 5.77 9.98
C ARG A 57 -4.94 6.14 10.61
N ASP A 58 -4.83 6.05 11.94
CA ASP A 58 -3.59 6.38 12.65
C ASP A 58 -2.50 5.32 12.43
N THR A 59 -2.89 4.07 12.17
CA THR A 59 -2.02 2.96 11.82
C THR A 59 -1.35 3.16 10.45
N CYS A 60 -2.00 3.88 9.54
CA CYS A 60 -1.47 4.24 8.23
C CYS A 60 -0.79 5.63 8.20
N SER A 61 -0.34 6.14 9.35
CA SER A 61 0.42 7.40 9.40
C SER A 61 1.89 7.20 9.04
N PHE A 62 2.48 8.19 8.37
CA PHE A 62 3.90 8.19 8.04
C PHE A 62 4.58 9.49 8.45
N LEU A 63 5.84 9.38 8.85
CA LEU A 63 6.69 10.52 9.18
C LEU A 63 7.52 10.90 7.96
N TRP A 64 7.52 12.19 7.63
CA TRP A 64 8.31 12.74 6.54
C TRP A 64 9.15 13.91 7.03
N ARG A 65 10.42 13.92 6.64
CA ARG A 65 11.38 14.98 6.95
C ARG A 65 12.22 15.24 5.70
N ASP A 66 12.52 16.49 5.42
CA ASP A 66 13.57 16.85 4.47
C ASP A 66 14.94 16.61 5.10
N CYS A 67 15.75 15.73 4.53
CA CYS A 67 17.09 15.39 5.03
C CYS A 67 18.05 16.58 5.09
N ARG A 68 17.73 17.70 4.43
CA ARG A 68 18.52 18.94 4.44
C ARG A 68 18.09 19.92 5.53
N SER A 69 17.04 19.60 6.29
CA SER A 69 16.47 20.47 7.32
C SER A 69 16.51 19.80 8.69
N ASP A 70 16.98 20.52 9.71
CA ASP A 70 16.92 20.08 11.11
C ASP A 70 15.50 20.17 11.72
N ALA A 71 14.49 20.50 10.91
CA ALA A 71 13.11 20.53 11.38
C ALA A 71 12.64 19.16 11.91
N PRO A 72 11.75 19.15 12.92
CA PRO A 72 11.12 17.91 13.37
C PRO A 72 10.35 17.24 12.21
N PRO A 73 10.26 15.90 12.18
CA PRO A 73 9.55 15.19 11.12
C PRO A 73 8.07 15.55 11.19
N ARG A 74 7.48 15.82 10.03
CA ARG A 74 6.04 16.05 9.90
C ARG A 74 5.32 14.70 9.86
N ARG A 75 4.22 14.58 10.59
CA ARG A 75 3.33 13.41 10.55
C ARG A 75 2.24 13.64 9.52
N TYR A 76 2.09 12.69 8.61
CA TYR A 76 1.04 12.64 7.60
C TYR A 76 0.13 11.45 7.87
N ARG A 77 -1.16 11.58 7.55
CA ARG A 77 -2.19 10.55 7.72
C ARG A 77 -2.89 10.33 6.38
N LEU A 78 -3.10 9.07 6.00
CA LEU A 78 -3.93 8.72 4.85
C LEU A 78 -5.40 8.95 5.21
N THR A 79 -6.13 9.69 4.37
CA THR A 79 -7.54 10.07 4.56
C THR A 79 -8.49 9.08 3.93
#